data_AF-A0A6J4LNP6-F1
#
_entry.id   AF-A0A6J4LNP6-F1
#
_cell.length_a   1.000
_cell.length_b   1.000
_cell.length_c   1.000
_cell.angle_alpha   90.00
_cell.angle_beta   90.00
_cell.angle_gamma   90.00
#
_symmetry.space_group_name_H-M   'P 1'
#
loop_
_entity.id
_entity.type
_entity.pdbx_description
1 polymer ?
#
loop_
_entity_poly.entity_id
_entity_poly.type
_entity_poly.pdbx_seq_one_letter_code
_entity_poly.pdbx_strand_id
1 'polypeptide(L)' 'MPEPIPARLSDEGRTATWNPALTRAAHVVLEVTLADGRREERRSMNSGRARVREGERIGAVRPLG' A
#
# COMPACT_ATOMS: atom_id res chain seq x y z
N MET A 1 -0.81 1.94 -15.95
CA MET A 1 -1.22 1.64 -14.55
C MET A 1 -1.65 2.94 -13.90
N PRO A 2 -2.67 2.95 -13.02
CA PRO A 2 -3.08 4.16 -12.32
C PRO A 2 -1.95 4.71 -11.46
N GLU A 3 -1.92 6.04 -11.33
CA GLU A 3 -0.96 6.74 -10.48
C GLU A 3 -1.10 6.28 -9.02
N PRO A 4 0.00 6.18 -8.26
CA PRO A 4 -0.06 5.90 -6.84
C PRO A 4 -0.89 6.94 -6.07
N ILE A 5 -1.69 6.47 -5.11
CA ILE A 5 -2.34 7.33 -4.12
C ILE A 5 -1.24 7.92 -3.23
N PRO A 6 -1.20 9.25 -3.02
CA PRO A 6 -0.31 9.86 -2.04
C PRO A 6 -0.46 9.21 -0.67
N ALA A 7 0.58 8.51 -0.24
CA ALA A 7 0.62 7.78 1.02
C ALA A 7 1.83 8.22 1.84
N ARG A 8 1.63 8.42 3.14
CA ARG A 8 2.72 8.58 4.09
C ARG A 8 3.21 7.20 4.51
N LEU A 9 4.48 6.93 4.28
CA LEU A 9 5.17 5.73 4.76
C LEU A 9 5.80 6.02 6.12
N SER A 10 5.66 5.09 7.05
CA SER A 10 6.29 5.15 8.38
C SER A 10 6.82 3.78 8.77
N ASP A 11 7.59 3.73 9.86
CA ASP A 11 8.12 2.47 10.39
C ASP A 11 8.93 1.71 9.32
N GLU A 12 9.83 2.43 8.65
CA GLU A 12 10.65 1.97 7.52
C GLU A 12 9.87 1.42 6.32
N GLY A 13 8.63 1.88 6.15
CA GLY A 13 7.72 1.42 5.11
C GLY A 13 6.83 0.26 5.55
N ARG A 14 6.88 -0.19 6.80
CA ARG A 14 5.96 -1.23 7.31
C ARG A 14 4.52 -0.76 7.42
N THR A 15 4.30 0.55 7.53
CA THR A 15 2.96 1.12 7.58
C THR A 15 2.80 2.20 6.51
N ALA A 16 1.66 2.17 5.81
CA ALA A 16 1.23 3.22 4.90
C ALA A 16 -0.10 3.80 5.39
N THR A 17 -0.22 5.12 5.36
CA THR A 17 -1.49 5.84 5.60
C THR A 17 -1.79 6.77 4.44
N TRP A 18 -3.04 6.80 3.99
CA TRP A 18 -3.50 7.61 2.86
C TRP A 18 -4.91 8.14 3.12
N ASN A 19 -5.36 9.08 2.29
CA ASN A 19 -6.75 9.55 2.33
C ASN A 19 -7.63 8.64 1.44
N PRO A 20 -8.59 7.87 2.01
CA PRO A 20 -9.46 6.98 1.23
C PRO A 20 -10.28 7.69 0.16
N ALA A 21 -10.62 8.96 0.37
CA ALA A 21 -11.45 9.74 -0.55
C ALA A 21 -10.77 10.04 -1.89
N LEU A 22 -9.45 9.80 -2.01
CA LEU A 22 -8.71 9.98 -3.25
C LEU A 22 -8.99 8.89 -4.30
N THR A 23 -9.71 7.82 -3.92
CA THR A 23 -10.20 6.82 -4.86
C THR A 23 -11.62 6.39 -4.50
N ARG A 24 -12.45 6.12 -5.51
CA ARG A 24 -13.80 5.56 -5.32
C ARG A 24 -13.80 4.04 -5.15
N ALA A 25 -12.65 3.39 -5.29
CA ALA A 25 -12.53 1.95 -5.16
C ALA A 25 -12.71 1.50 -3.69
N ALA A 26 -13.43 0.39 -3.49
CA ALA A 26 -13.57 -0.23 -2.17
C ALA A 26 -12.24 -0.85 -1.66
N HIS A 27 -11.30 -1.09 -2.57
CA HIS A 27 -10.01 -1.69 -2.30
C HIS A 27 -8.89 -0.92 -2.97
N VAL A 28 -7.68 -1.10 -2.45
CA VAL A 28 -6.42 -0.60 -3.01
C VAL A 28 -5.45 -1.76 -3.22
N VAL A 29 -4.43 -1.54 -4.02
CA VAL A 29 -3.29 -2.44 -4.18
C VAL A 29 -2.09 -1.84 -3.47
N LEU A 30 -1.42 -2.64 -2.66
CA LEU A 30 -0.15 -2.31 -2.02
C LEU A 30 0.97 -2.96 -2.81
N GLU A 31 1.98 -2.18 -3.21
CA GLU A 31 3.24 -2.75 -3.69
C GLU A 31 4.11 -3.06 -2.48
N VAL A 32 4.36 -4.33 -2.21
CA VAL A 32 5.10 -4.81 -1.05
C VAL A 32 6.41 -5.45 -1.50
N THR A 33 7.53 -5.01 -0.93
CA THR A 33 8.80 -5.72 -0.99
C THR A 33 8.88 -6.66 0.21
N LEU A 34 9.11 -7.94 -0.05
CA LEU A 34 9.24 -9.00 0.94
C LEU A 34 10.64 -9.01 1.58
N ALA A 35 10.79 -9.76 2.67
CA ALA A 35 12.06 -9.92 3.36
C ALA A 35 13.16 -10.55 2.49
N ASP A 36 12.77 -11.35 1.49
CA ASP A 36 13.68 -11.95 0.50
C ASP A 36 14.01 -11.02 -0.69
N GLY A 37 13.50 -9.78 -0.66
CA GLY A 37 13.71 -8.76 -1.70
C GLY A 37 12.75 -8.85 -2.89
N ARG A 38 11.89 -9.89 -2.97
CA ARG A 38 10.87 -9.97 -4.04
C ARG A 38 9.81 -8.89 -3.86
N ARG A 39 9.20 -8.47 -4.97
CA ARG A 39 8.06 -7.55 -4.98
C ARG A 39 6.78 -8.30 -5.29
N GLU A 40 5.71 -7.96 -4.58
CA GLU A 40 4.38 -8.46 -4.84
C GLU A 40 3.31 -7.38 -4.64
N GLU A 41 2.17 -7.60 -5.28
CA GLU A 41 0.99 -6.76 -5.13
C GLU A 41 0.01 -7.42 -4.17
N ARG A 42 -0.43 -6.67 -3.15
CA ARG A 42 -1.44 -7.15 -2.19
C ARG A 42 -2.68 -6.28 -2.21
N ARG A 43 -3.84 -6.93 -2.36
CA ARG A 43 -5.13 -6.24 -2.20
C ARG A 43 -5.37 -5.92 -0.73
N SER A 44 -5.80 -4.70 -0.46
CA SER A 44 -6.21 -4.24 0.88
C SER A 44 -7.52 -3.47 0.79
N MET A 45 -8.26 -3.39 1.89
CA MET A 45 -9.42 -2.51 1.98
C MET A 45 -8.97 -1.05 1.87
N ASN A 46 -9.78 -0.22 1.23
CA ASN A 46 -9.54 1.22 1.19
C ASN A 46 -9.94 1.89 2.53
N SER A 47 -9.26 1.54 3.63
CA SER A 47 -9.52 2.04 4.99
C SER A 47 -8.65 3.23 5.39
N GLY A 48 -7.71 3.64 4.52
CA GLY A 48 -6.79 4.75 4.76
C GLY A 48 -5.52 4.34 5.52
N ARG A 49 -5.38 3.06 5.85
CA ARG A 49 -4.18 2.52 6.49
C ARG A 49 -3.97 1.05 6.18
N ALA A 50 -2.71 0.67 5.96
CA ALA A 50 -2.28 -0.71 5.92
C ALA A 50 -0.96 -0.89 6.67
N ARG A 51 -0.75 -2.11 7.19
CA ARG A 51 0.49 -2.55 7.81
C ARG A 51 0.89 -3.90 7.22
N VAL A 52 2.17 -4.06 6.90
CA VAL A 52 2.75 -5.33 6.45
C VAL A 52 3.49 -6.03 7.59
N ARG A 53 3.89 -7.27 7.37
CA ARG A 53 4.58 -8.09 8.38
C ARG A 53 5.99 -7.56 8.64
N GLU A 54 6.63 -8.09 9.67
CA GLU A 54 8.04 -7.84 9.90
C GLU A 54 8.89 -8.31 8.70
N GLY A 55 9.91 -7.52 8.35
CA GLY A 55 10.75 -7.75 7.17
C GLY A 55 10.14 -7.29 5.83
N GLU A 56 8.86 -6.93 5.79
CA GLU A 56 8.18 -6.45 4.59
C GLU A 56 8.14 -4.91 4.55
N ARG A 57 8.09 -4.32 3.35
CA ARG A 57 8.04 -2.87 3.14
C ARG A 57 7.04 -2.50 2.06
N ILE A 58 6.12 -1.58 2.35
CA ILE A 58 5.21 -0.99 1.37
C ILE A 58 5.97 0.10 0.60
N GLY A 59 6.03 0.00 -0.72
CA GLY A 59 6.61 0.99 -1.62
C GLY A 59 5.58 1.99 -2.16
N ALA A 60 4.36 1.52 -2.43
CA ALA A 60 3.29 2.34 -2.97
C ALA A 60 1.90 1.80 -2.60
N VAL A 61 0.91 2.70 -2.65
CA VAL A 61 -0.52 2.36 -2.59
C VAL A 61 -1.12 2.81 -3.92
N ARG A 62 -1.90 1.95 -4.58
CA ARG A 62 -2.53 2.24 -5.87
C ARG A 62 -4.04 2.01 -5.82
N PRO A 63 -4.83 2.77 -6.59
CA PRO A 63 -6.23 2.45 -6.80
C PRO A 63 -6.36 1.06 -7.43
N LEU A 64 -7.31 0.25 -6.96
CA LEU A 64 -7.74 -0.92 -7.71
C LEU A 64 -8.57 -0.40 -8.90
N GLY A 65 -8.06 -0.60 -10.12
CA GLY A 65 -8.72 -0.21 -11.37
C GLY A 65 -9.95 -1.06 -11.69
#